data_AF-A0A3D4W7G1-F1
#
_entry.id   AF-A0A3D4W7G1-F1
#
_cell.length_a   1.000
_cell.length_b   1.000
_cell.length_c   1.000
_cell.angle_alpha   90.00
_cell.angle_beta   90.00
_cell.angle_gamma   90.00
#
_symmetry.space_group_name_H-M   'P 1'
#
loop_
_entity.id
_entity.type
_entity.pdbx_description
1 polymer ?
#
loop_
_entity_poly.entity_id
_entity_poly.type
_entity_poly.pdbx_seq_one_letter_code
_entity_poly.pdbx_strand_id
1 'polypeptide(L)'
;MEIITIPLKGDLEQLDANGNRDLIREGEVQLLSAGTGITVSEANLSSGEPCSFLQIWIFPETKHTNPEVDKLAYNALVRKNIPRLIVSPDKKSSVLRIRQQAWMYIL
;
A
#
# COMPACT_ATOMS: atom_id res chain seq x y z
N MET A 1 5.37 -2.16 -11.77
CA MET A 1 5.98 -1.82 -10.47
C MET A 1 4.94 -2.10 -9.43
N GLU A 2 5.30 -2.72 -8.32
CA GLU A 2 4.45 -2.89 -7.15
C GLU A 2 4.91 -1.88 -6.10
N ILE A 3 4.06 -0.92 -5.76
CA ILE A 3 4.38 0.18 -4.86
C ILE A 3 3.57 -0.02 -3.58
N ILE A 4 4.26 -0.15 -2.46
CA ILE A 4 3.65 -0.36 -1.14
C ILE A 4 3.85 0.93 -0.33
N THR A 5 2.75 1.52 0.14
CA THR A 5 2.74 2.75 0.95
C THR A 5 2.24 2.41 2.36
N ILE A 6 3.02 2.78 3.38
CA ILE A 6 2.69 2.55 4.80
C ILE A 6 2.88 3.86 5.57
N PRO A 7 1.80 4.55 5.96
CA PRO A 7 1.90 5.70 6.85
C PRO A 7 2.41 5.27 8.23
N LEU A 8 3.41 6.00 8.72
CA LEU A 8 4.00 5.84 10.06
C LEU A 8 3.49 6.91 11.03
N LYS A 9 3.19 8.11 10.52
CA LYS A 9 2.53 9.19 11.24
C LYS A 9 1.65 9.97 10.29
N GLY A 10 0.38 10.13 10.65
CA GLY A 10 -0.60 10.90 9.88
C GLY A 10 -1.08 10.17 8.61
N ASP A 11 -1.93 10.86 7.85
CA ASP A 11 -2.65 10.27 6.71
C ASP A 11 -2.18 10.88 5.38
N LEU A 12 -2.27 10.09 4.30
CA LEU A 12 -1.98 10.51 2.94
C LEU A 12 -3.26 10.52 2.11
N GLU A 13 -3.50 11.59 1.37
CA GLU A 13 -4.45 11.59 0.26
C GLU A 13 -3.76 11.07 -0.99
N GLN A 14 -4.45 10.17 -1.68
CA GLN A 14 -4.12 9.77 -3.03
C GLN A 14 -5.18 10.28 -3.99
N LEU A 15 -4.74 10.93 -5.06
CA LEU A 15 -5.59 11.38 -6.16
C LEU A 15 -5.19 10.65 -7.43
N ASP A 16 -6.14 9.99 -8.08
CA ASP A 16 -5.94 9.35 -9.38
C ASP A 16 -6.17 10.33 -10.56
N ALA A 17 -5.78 9.91 -11.77
CA ALA A 17 -5.96 10.70 -12.98
C ALA A 17 -7.42 11.00 -13.35
N ASN A 18 -8.38 10.25 -12.81
CA ASN A 18 -9.81 10.46 -13.04
C ASN A 18 -10.41 11.43 -12.00
N GLY A 19 -9.61 11.93 -11.06
CA GLY A 19 -10.05 12.83 -10.00
C GLY A 19 -10.58 12.12 -8.76
N ASN A 20 -10.49 10.79 -8.69
CA ASN A 20 -10.92 10.04 -7.50
C ASN A 20 -9.91 10.24 -6.37
N ARG A 21 -10.43 10.57 -5.20
CA ARG A 21 -9.65 10.77 -3.97
C ARG A 21 -9.83 9.58 -3.06
N ASP A 22 -8.72 9.12 -2.51
CA ASP A 22 -8.69 8.08 -1.49
C ASP A 22 -7.73 8.46 -0.37
N LEU A 23 -7.94 7.90 0.82
CA LEU A 23 -7.15 8.19 2.03
C LEU A 23 -6.42 6.92 2.48
N ILE A 24 -5.10 7.01 2.64
CA ILE A 24 -4.27 5.98 3.26
C ILE A 24 -4.00 6.43 4.69
N ARG A 25 -4.60 5.74 5.65
CA ARG A 25 -4.54 6.14 7.07
C ARG A 25 -3.39 5.48 7.80
N GLU A 26 -2.99 6.11 8.90
CA GLU A 26 -2.14 5.45 9.89
C GLU A 26 -2.77 4.11 10.35
N GLY A 27 -1.97 3.04 10.35
CA GLY A 27 -2.47 1.68 10.62
C GLY A 27 -3.03 0.94 9.40
N GLU A 28 -2.95 1.53 8.21
CA GLU A 28 -3.23 0.88 6.92
C GLU A 28 -1.96 0.66 6.10
N VAL A 29 -1.98 -0.34 5.24
CA VAL A 29 -1.02 -0.52 4.15
C VAL A 29 -1.78 -0.45 2.83
N GLN A 30 -1.20 0.23 1.86
CA GLN A 30 -1.66 0.23 0.48
C GLN A 30 -0.69 -0.54 -0.41
N LEU A 31 -1.23 -1.27 -1.38
CA LEU A 31 -0.48 -1.80 -2.52
C LEU A 31 -1.08 -1.24 -3.82
N LEU A 32 -0.24 -0.56 -4.60
CA LEU A 32 -0.51 -0.11 -5.95
C LEU A 32 0.30 -0.94 -6.94
N SER A 33 -0.39 -1.76 -7.73
CA SER A 33 0.16 -2.47 -8.88
C SER A 33 0.08 -1.58 -10.10
N ALA A 34 1.19 -1.01 -10.56
CA ALA A 34 1.18 -0.01 -11.64
C ALA A 34 0.80 -0.60 -13.01
N GLY A 35 1.04 -1.90 -13.22
CA GLY A 35 0.60 -2.60 -14.43
C GLY A 35 1.12 -1.97 -15.74
N THR A 36 0.20 -1.73 -16.68
CA THR A 36 0.44 -1.03 -17.95
C THR A 36 0.64 0.48 -17.80
N GLY A 37 0.40 1.05 -16.62
CA GLY A 37 0.57 2.47 -16.32
C GLY A 37 -0.58 3.02 -15.49
N ILE A 38 -0.26 3.85 -14.52
CA ILE A 38 -1.21 4.59 -13.68
C ILE A 38 -0.54 5.90 -13.25
N THR A 39 -1.32 6.98 -13.17
CA THR A 39 -0.86 8.27 -12.66
C THR A 39 -1.62 8.58 -11.38
N VAL A 40 -0.88 8.83 -10.31
CA VAL A 40 -1.39 9.19 -9.00
C VAL A 40 -0.54 10.29 -8.40
N SER A 41 -1.13 11.11 -7.54
CA SER A 41 -0.40 12.00 -6.65
C SER A 41 -0.73 11.67 -5.20
N GLU A 42 0.28 11.64 -4.34
CA GLU A 42 0.14 11.47 -2.90
C GLU A 42 0.44 12.81 -2.21
N ALA A 43 -0.41 13.24 -1.27
CA ALA A 43 -0.27 14.51 -0.55
C ALA A 43 -0.59 14.37 0.93
N ASN A 44 0.13 15.11 1.78
CA ASN A 44 -0.25 15.30 3.18
C ASN A 44 -1.41 16.28 3.25
N LEU A 45 -2.56 15.85 3.79
CA LEU A 45 -3.73 16.72 3.97
C LEU A 45 -3.66 17.60 5.21
N SER A 46 -2.74 17.32 6.15
CA SER A 46 -2.61 18.12 7.36
C SER A 46 -1.90 19.44 7.08
N SER A 47 -2.52 20.55 7.50
CA SER A 47 -1.97 21.90 7.36
C SER A 47 -0.95 22.28 8.44
N GLY A 48 -0.70 21.41 9.42
CA GLY A 48 0.14 21.73 10.58
C GLY A 48 0.90 20.55 11.19
N GLU A 49 0.52 19.30 10.89
CA GLU A 49 1.24 18.12 11.35
C GLU A 49 2.06 17.50 10.22
N PRO A 50 3.34 17.17 10.45
CA PRO A 50 4.15 16.46 9.47
C PRO A 50 3.64 15.03 9.32
N CYS A 51 3.56 14.56 8.08
CA CYS A 51 3.34 13.16 7.74
C CYS A 51 4.69 12.45 7.54
N SER A 52 4.79 11.21 8.00
CA SER A 52 5.91 10.32 7.68
C SER A 52 5.37 8.95 7.25
N PHE A 53 6.01 8.36 6.25
CA PHE A 53 5.56 7.10 5.66
C PHE A 53 6.73 6.36 5.01
N LEU A 54 6.53 5.06 4.76
CA LEU A 54 7.41 4.25 3.94
C LEU A 54 6.81 4.08 2.55
N GLN A 55 7.66 4.19 1.54
CA GLN A 55 7.32 3.86 0.17
C GLN A 55 8.30 2.82 -0.35
N ILE A 56 7.80 1.62 -0.63
CA ILE A 56 8.61 0.45 -0.97
C ILE A 56 8.26 0.01 -2.38
N TRP A 57 9.26 -0.06 -3.24
CA TRP A 57 9.09 -0.34 -4.66
C TRP A 57 9.68 -1.70 -4.99
N ILE A 58 8.85 -2.60 -5.52
CA ILE A 58 9.23 -3.96 -5.85
C ILE A 58 8.92 -4.21 -7.33
N PHE A 59 9.89 -4.75 -8.07
CA PHE A 59 9.63 -5.19 -9.44
C PHE A 59 8.63 -6.34 -9.43
N PRO A 60 7.55 -6.28 -10.24
CA PRO A 60 6.65 -7.40 -10.38
C PRO A 60 7.32 -8.51 -11.17
N GLU A 61 6.93 -9.75 -10.90
CA GLU A 61 7.27 -10.92 -11.70
C GLU A 61 6.56 -10.88 -13.05
N THR A 62 5.28 -10.48 -13.07
CA THR A 62 4.48 -10.39 -14.30
C THR A 62 4.27 -8.93 -14.72
N LYS A 63 4.68 -8.60 -15.94
CA LYS A 63 4.50 -7.28 -16.56
C LYS A 63 3.21 -7.20 -17.38
N HIS A 64 2.82 -6.00 -17.81
CA HIS A 64 1.66 -5.75 -18.68
C HIS A 64 0.32 -6.23 -18.11
N THR A 65 0.18 -6.20 -16.80
CA THR A 65 -1.06 -6.50 -16.09
C THR A 65 -1.88 -5.22 -15.92
N ASN A 66 -3.19 -5.33 -15.65
CA ASN A 66 -4.02 -4.13 -15.42
C ASN A 66 -3.61 -3.42 -14.13
N PRO A 67 -3.62 -2.08 -14.09
CA PRO A 67 -3.40 -1.34 -12.86
C PRO A 67 -4.42 -1.74 -11.78
N GLU A 68 -3.98 -1.80 -10.53
CA GLU A 68 -4.80 -2.19 -9.40
C GLU A 68 -4.32 -1.47 -8.14
N VAL A 69 -5.25 -1.03 -7.29
CA VAL A 69 -4.96 -0.41 -6.00
C VAL A 69 -5.80 -1.12 -4.96
N ASP A 70 -5.17 -1.56 -3.87
CA ASP A 70 -5.84 -2.24 -2.77
C ASP A 70 -5.25 -1.79 -1.42
N LYS A 71 -6.04 -1.90 -0.36
CA LYS A 71 -5.67 -1.45 1.00
C LYS A 71 -6.11 -2.43 2.07
N LEU A 72 -5.32 -2.51 3.12
CA LEU A 72 -5.58 -3.35 4.28
C LEU A 72 -5.29 -2.58 5.56
N ALA A 73 -6.29 -2.49 6.44
CA ALA A 73 -6.09 -2.06 7.82
C ALA A 73 -5.42 -3.19 8.61
N TYR A 74 -4.21 -2.93 9.14
CA TYR A 74 -3.45 -3.91 9.92
C TYR A 74 -3.50 -3.65 11.43
N ASN A 75 -3.90 -2.45 11.86
CA ASN A 75 -3.98 -2.07 13.28
C ASN A 75 -4.73 -3.08 14.17
N ALA A 76 -5.88 -3.62 13.72
CA ALA A 76 -6.64 -4.63 14.45
C ALA A 76 -5.97 -6.02 14.47
N LEU A 77 -4.97 -6.24 13.60
CA LEU A 77 -4.32 -7.54 13.37
C LEU A 77 -2.93 -7.63 14.02
N VAL A 78 -2.31 -6.50 14.36
CA VAL A 78 -0.94 -6.46 14.89
C VAL A 78 -0.93 -6.57 16.40
N ARG A 79 -0.10 -7.48 16.91
CA ARG A 79 0.28 -7.56 18.31
C ARG A 79 1.77 -7.30 18.39
N LYS A 80 2.18 -6.44 19.33
CA LYS A 80 3.58 -6.03 19.49
C LYS A 80 4.52 -7.23 19.50
N ASN A 81 5.54 -7.21 18.64
CA ASN A 81 6.57 -8.24 18.49
C ASN A 81 6.05 -9.58 17.99
N ILE A 82 4.87 -9.63 17.37
CA ILE A 82 4.33 -10.82 16.71
C ILE A 82 4.21 -10.50 15.22
N PRO A 83 5.07 -11.08 14.37
CA PRO A 83 5.02 -10.85 12.94
C PRO A 83 3.64 -11.15 12.35
N ARG A 84 3.07 -10.16 11.66
CA ARG A 84 1.82 -10.29 10.95
C ARG A 84 2.04 -10.13 9.46
N LEU A 85 1.63 -11.14 8.69
CA LEU A 85 1.64 -11.08 7.23
C LEU A 85 0.66 -10.02 6.75
N ILE A 86 1.12 -9.14 5.87
CA ILE A 86 0.31 -8.04 5.28
C ILE A 86 0.32 -8.03 3.75
N VAL A 87 1.33 -8.64 3.12
CA VAL A 87 1.45 -8.76 1.66
C VAL A 87 1.95 -10.16 1.31
N SER A 88 1.34 -10.84 0.32
CA SER A 88 1.71 -12.18 -0.14
C SER A 88 1.43 -12.40 -1.63
N PRO A 89 2.15 -13.28 -2.36
CA PRO A 89 1.76 -13.73 -3.70
C PRO A 89 0.45 -14.54 -3.73
N ASP A 90 0.02 -15.08 -2.58
CA ASP A 90 -1.03 -16.08 -2.49
C ASP A 90 -2.42 -15.50 -2.76
N LYS A 91 -3.07 -15.94 -3.85
CA LYS A 91 -4.45 -15.52 -4.23
C LYS A 91 -5.52 -15.84 -3.18
N LYS A 92 -5.25 -16.81 -2.30
CA LYS A 92 -6.21 -17.25 -1.27
C LYS A 92 -5.98 -16.58 0.08
N SER A 93 -4.94 -15.74 0.19
CA SER A 93 -4.67 -15.02 1.43
C SER A 93 -5.72 -13.94 1.65
N SER A 94 -5.99 -13.63 2.92
CA SER A 94 -6.85 -12.50 3.32
C SER A 94 -6.07 -11.17 3.41
N VAL A 95 -4.91 -11.09 2.77
CA VAL A 95 -3.98 -9.95 2.83
C VAL A 95 -3.72 -9.44 1.41
N LEU A 96 -3.00 -8.32 1.28
CA LEU A 96 -2.74 -7.72 -0.02
C LEU A 96 -1.96 -8.68 -0.93
N ARG A 97 -2.43 -8.81 -2.17
CA ARG A 97 -1.83 -9.69 -3.16
C ARG A 97 -0.80 -8.94 -4.01
N ILE A 98 0.48 -9.28 -3.85
CA ILE A 98 1.55 -8.75 -4.71
C ILE A 98 1.78 -9.64 -5.93
N ARG A 99 2.13 -9.04 -7.07
CA ARG A 99 2.48 -9.75 -8.31
C ARG A 99 3.97 -10.10 -8.35
N GLN A 100 4.51 -10.59 -7.24
CA GLN A 100 5.90 -11.00 -7.05
C GLN A 100 5.96 -12.09 -5.98
N GLN A 101 6.97 -12.97 -6.06
CA GLN A 101 7.28 -13.97 -5.04
C GLN A 101 7.93 -13.33 -3.80
N ALA A 102 7.16 -12.50 -3.08
CA ALA A 102 7.60 -11.78 -1.90
C ALA A 102 6.53 -11.74 -0.81
N TRP A 103 6.96 -11.87 0.43
CA TRP A 103 6.10 -11.77 1.61
C TRP A 103 6.56 -10.59 2.46
N MET A 104 5.61 -9.78 2.93
CA MET A 104 5.88 -8.69 3.85
C MET A 104 5.17 -8.90 5.17
N TYR A 105 5.92 -8.73 6.25
CA TYR A 105 5.44 -8.82 7.61
C TYR A 105 5.66 -7.51 8.33
N ILE A 106 4.76 -7.17 9.24
CA ILE A 106 4.88 -6.05 10.19
C ILE A 106 4.93 -6.60 11.62
N LEU A 107 5.64 -5.91 12.53
CA LEU A 107 5.92 -6.34 13.91
C LEU A 107 5.17 -5.52 14.97
#